data_AF-A0A2V8GBD6-F1
#
_entry.id   AF-A0A2V8GBD6-F1
#
_cell.length_a   1.000
_cell.length_b   1.000
_cell.length_c   1.000
_cell.angle_alpha   90.00
_cell.angle_beta   90.00
_cell.angle_gamma   90.00
#
_symmetry.space_group_name_H-M   'P 1'
#
loop_
_entity.id
_entity.type
_entity.pdbx_description
1 polymer ?
#
loop_
_entity_poly.entity_id
_entity_poly.type
_entity_poly.pdbx_seq_one_letter_code
_entity_poly.pdbx_strand_id
1 'polypeptide(L)'
;MTLPPVFAASALYDNLLQAALRQFFGRATFETEPIPSLSSDGRLAIEPTSDPSVLSVRWFGTRHVLHVPSRRPFTQHEVRLARAIGEVLAVRYRAIFDPKQMVERGDLFRGAIEDRYIGAFLDQGSFGHPERGRADLIATTIEVLRVAALSSYENRAISSGALLLEGKEDPLH
;
A
#
# COMPACT_ATOMS: atom_id res chain seq x y z
N MET A 1 28.98 7.91 13.75
CA MET A 1 29.05 7.86 12.27
C MET A 1 27.62 8.00 11.76
N THR A 2 27.31 9.08 11.03
CA THR A 2 25.97 9.30 10.46
C THR A 2 25.76 8.36 9.28
N LEU A 3 24.74 7.51 9.34
CA LEU A 3 24.35 6.66 8.21
C LEU A 3 24.06 7.53 6.99
N PRO A 4 24.52 7.14 5.78
CA PRO A 4 24.16 7.86 4.57
C PRO A 4 22.62 7.92 4.45
N PRO A 5 22.05 9.05 3.97
CA PRO A 5 20.60 9.29 3.99
C PRO A 5 19.79 8.21 3.26
N VAL A 6 20.38 7.57 2.25
CA VAL A 6 19.78 6.45 1.54
C VAL A 6 19.53 5.25 2.46
N PHE A 7 20.49 4.87 3.29
CA PHE A 7 20.31 3.72 4.21
C PHE A 7 19.29 4.01 5.32
N ALA A 8 19.27 5.24 5.82
CA ALA A 8 18.26 5.65 6.81
C ALA A 8 16.84 5.62 6.22
N ALA A 9 16.67 6.10 4.99
CA ALA A 9 15.40 6.00 4.28
C ALA A 9 15.04 4.54 3.99
N SER A 10 15.99 3.70 3.55
CA SER A 10 15.72 2.29 3.30
C SER A 10 15.21 1.58 4.55
N ALA A 11 15.85 1.78 5.69
CA ALA A 11 15.42 1.20 6.96
C ALA A 11 14.03 1.72 7.41
N LEU A 12 13.75 3.01 7.22
CA LEU A 12 12.45 3.59 7.52
C LEU A 12 11.34 2.95 6.68
N TYR A 13 11.55 2.82 5.36
CA TYR A 13 10.56 2.25 4.45
C TYR A 13 10.39 0.74 4.65
N ASP A 14 11.44 0.03 5.04
CA ASP A 14 11.31 -1.37 5.45
C ASP A 14 10.43 -1.49 6.70
N ASN A 15 10.66 -0.67 7.73
CA ASN A 15 9.82 -0.65 8.93
C ASN A 15 8.35 -0.32 8.61
N LEU A 16 8.10 0.63 7.69
CA LEU A 16 6.75 0.96 7.24
C LEU A 16 6.08 -0.23 6.52
N LEU A 17 6.83 -0.96 5.69
CA LEU A 17 6.35 -2.18 5.05
C LEU A 17 5.99 -3.25 6.09
N GLN A 18 6.88 -3.50 7.06
CA GLN A 18 6.63 -4.48 8.12
C GLN A 18 5.39 -4.11 8.94
N ALA A 19 5.24 -2.84 9.31
CA ALA A 19 4.07 -2.36 10.05
C ALA A 19 2.77 -2.53 9.25
N ALA A 20 2.76 -2.13 7.97
CA ALA A 20 1.61 -2.28 7.10
C ALA A 20 1.24 -3.76 6.90
N LEU A 21 2.21 -4.63 6.65
CA LEU A 21 1.98 -6.07 6.50
C LEU A 21 1.39 -6.68 7.78
N ARG A 22 1.91 -6.32 8.96
CA ARG A 22 1.34 -6.81 10.24
C ARG A 22 -0.08 -6.30 10.49
N GLN A 23 -0.36 -5.05 10.13
CA GLN A 23 -1.67 -4.43 10.32
C GLN A 23 -2.75 -5.01 9.39
N PHE A 24 -2.47 -5.08 8.09
CA PHE A 24 -3.44 -5.55 7.10
C PHE A 24 -3.57 -7.08 7.04
N PHE A 25 -2.54 -7.82 7.49
CA PHE A 25 -2.53 -9.28 7.50
C PHE A 25 -2.48 -9.83 8.92
N GLY A 26 -3.31 -9.32 9.83
CA GLY A 26 -3.31 -9.72 11.25
C GLY A 26 -3.59 -11.20 11.53
N ARG A 27 -4.03 -11.98 10.51
CA ARG A 27 -4.20 -13.44 10.60
C ARG A 27 -2.95 -14.24 10.24
N ALA A 28 -1.94 -13.59 9.68
CA ALA A 28 -0.73 -14.23 9.20
C ALA A 28 0.37 -14.15 10.26
N THR A 29 1.15 -15.22 10.39
CA THR A 29 2.42 -15.18 11.12
C THR A 29 3.44 -14.48 10.22
N PHE A 30 4.14 -13.49 10.77
CA PHE A 30 5.10 -12.68 10.04
C PHE A 30 6.53 -13.08 10.43
N GLU A 31 7.32 -13.48 9.45
CA GLU A 31 8.72 -13.85 9.59
C GLU A 31 9.60 -12.99 8.67
N THR A 32 10.79 -12.66 9.14
CA THR A 32 11.76 -11.85 8.38
C THR A 32 13.05 -12.63 8.24
N GLU A 33 13.44 -12.87 6.98
CA GLU A 33 14.67 -13.55 6.62
C GLU A 33 15.62 -12.57 5.92
N PRO A 34 16.82 -12.32 6.47
CA PRO A 34 17.83 -11.56 5.76
C PRO A 34 18.34 -12.40 4.59
N ILE A 35 18.22 -11.90 3.36
CA ILE A 35 18.76 -12.58 2.19
C ILE A 35 20.04 -11.85 1.74
N PRO A 36 21.17 -12.55 1.59
CA PRO A 36 22.36 -11.98 0.98
C PRO A 36 22.12 -11.87 -0.54
N SER A 37 21.32 -10.89 -0.97
CA SER A 37 21.08 -10.61 -2.38
C SER A 37 21.68 -9.25 -2.74
N LEU A 38 22.56 -9.26 -3.74
CA LEU A 38 23.18 -8.09 -4.36
C LEU A 38 22.24 -7.32 -5.30
N SER A 39 21.00 -7.80 -5.50
CA SER A 39 20.02 -7.22 -6.42
C SER A 39 18.68 -7.03 -5.72
N SER A 40 18.56 -5.96 -4.95
CA SER A 40 17.28 -5.29 -4.77
C SER A 40 17.48 -3.86 -5.23
N ASP A 41 17.08 -3.60 -6.46
CA ASP A 41 17.15 -2.31 -7.15
C ASP A 41 16.18 -1.27 -6.55
N GLY A 42 15.96 -1.33 -5.23
CA GLY A 42 14.91 -0.59 -4.51
C GLY A 42 13.48 -0.96 -4.91
N ARG A 43 13.29 -2.01 -5.72
CA ARG A 43 11.97 -2.45 -6.20
C ARG A 43 11.44 -3.58 -5.33
N LEU A 44 10.21 -3.42 -4.83
CA LEU A 44 9.46 -4.49 -4.21
C LEU A 44 9.20 -5.60 -5.22
N ALA A 45 9.51 -6.84 -4.85
CA ALA A 45 9.13 -8.02 -5.60
C ALA A 45 8.28 -8.93 -4.72
N ILE A 46 7.08 -9.28 -5.19
CA ILE A 46 6.31 -10.40 -4.63
C ILE A 46 6.81 -11.65 -5.32
N GLU A 47 7.41 -12.56 -4.55
CA GLU A 47 7.94 -13.81 -5.09
C GLU A 47 6.81 -14.81 -5.29
N PRO A 48 6.74 -15.48 -6.45
CA PRO A 48 5.75 -16.53 -6.67
C PRO A 48 6.07 -17.69 -5.73
N THR A 49 5.17 -17.97 -4.79
CA THR A 49 5.26 -19.14 -3.91
C THR A 49 4.37 -20.26 -4.46
N SER A 50 4.88 -21.50 -4.41
CA SER A 50 4.14 -22.70 -4.79
C SER A 50 3.03 -23.07 -3.79
N ASP A 51 3.15 -22.61 -2.53
CA ASP A 51 2.13 -22.74 -1.50
C ASP A 51 1.26 -21.47 -1.42
N PRO A 52 -0.06 -21.56 -1.67
CA PRO A 52 -0.97 -20.40 -1.56
C PRO A 52 -1.15 -19.91 -0.11
N SER A 53 -0.64 -20.64 0.87
CA SER A 53 -0.64 -20.28 2.30
C SER A 53 0.57 -19.44 2.70
N VAL A 54 1.48 -19.19 1.77
CA VAL A 54 2.72 -18.44 2.00
C VAL A 54 2.80 -17.29 1.00
N LEU A 55 3.08 -16.10 1.52
CA LEU A 55 3.30 -14.90 0.72
C LEU A 55 4.70 -14.36 1.02
N SER A 56 5.57 -14.34 0.01
CA SER A 56 6.94 -13.83 0.12
C SER A 56 7.04 -12.46 -0.54
N VAL A 57 7.50 -11.47 0.21
CA VAL A 57 7.73 -10.10 -0.25
C VAL A 57 9.20 -9.76 -0.04
N ARG A 58 9.89 -9.34 -1.10
CA ARG A 58 11.31 -8.99 -1.04
C ARG A 58 11.50 -7.49 -1.24
N TRP A 59 12.25 -6.87 -0.34
CA TRP A 59 12.55 -5.44 -0.34
C TRP A 59 13.92 -5.15 0.29
N PHE A 60 14.77 -4.29 -0.30
CA PHE A 60 16.09 -3.86 0.22
C PHE A 60 17.03 -4.99 0.68
N GLY A 61 16.93 -6.18 0.08
CA GLY A 61 17.73 -7.34 0.50
C GLY A 61 17.15 -8.10 1.70
N THR A 62 15.97 -7.72 2.18
CA THR A 62 15.22 -8.44 3.20
C THR A 62 14.04 -9.16 2.55
N ARG A 63 13.79 -10.41 2.96
CA ARG A 63 12.60 -11.16 2.60
C ARG A 63 11.67 -11.22 3.79
N HIS A 64 10.45 -10.77 3.58
CA HIS A 64 9.36 -10.85 4.52
C HIS A 64 8.44 -11.97 4.08
N VAL A 65 8.24 -12.96 4.94
CA VAL A 65 7.41 -14.12 4.67
C VAL A 65 6.20 -14.07 5.58
N LEU A 66 5.01 -14.13 4.98
CA LEU A 66 3.75 -14.24 5.70
C LEU A 66 3.22 -15.65 5.55
N HIS A 67 2.89 -16.29 6.67
CA HIS A 67 2.31 -17.62 6.72
C HIS A 67 0.88 -17.56 7.23
N VAL A 68 -0.03 -18.24 6.55
CA VAL A 68 -1.39 -18.48 7.04
C VAL A 68 -1.66 -19.98 7.16
N PRO A 69 -2.60 -20.41 8.02
CA PRO A 69 -2.97 -21.82 8.07
C PRO A 69 -3.49 -22.30 6.71
N SER A 70 -3.05 -23.47 6.24
CA SER A 70 -3.41 -24.02 4.92
C SER A 70 -4.91 -24.22 4.69
N ARG A 71 -5.68 -24.23 5.78
CA ARG A 71 -7.16 -24.27 5.78
C ARG A 71 -7.79 -23.01 5.18
N ARG A 72 -7.06 -21.89 5.22
CA ARG A 72 -7.49 -20.58 4.72
C ARG A 72 -6.30 -19.89 4.04
N PRO A 73 -5.97 -20.27 2.80
CA PRO A 73 -4.85 -19.67 2.07
C PRO A 73 -5.07 -18.17 1.79
N PHE A 74 -4.06 -17.50 1.26
CA PHE A 74 -4.20 -16.12 0.81
C PHE A 74 -5.16 -16.04 -0.37
N THR A 75 -6.10 -15.11 -0.29
CA THR A 75 -6.98 -14.76 -1.39
C THR A 75 -6.25 -13.90 -2.41
N GLN A 76 -6.75 -13.87 -3.65
CA GLN A 76 -6.19 -12.96 -4.66
C GLN A 76 -6.28 -11.49 -4.22
N HIS A 77 -7.31 -11.11 -3.45
CA HIS A 77 -7.46 -9.76 -2.92
C HIS A 77 -6.34 -9.41 -1.93
N GLU A 78 -5.99 -10.33 -1.03
CA GLU A 78 -4.88 -10.16 -0.08
C GLU A 78 -3.53 -10.04 -0.78
N VAL A 79 -3.27 -10.87 -1.79
CA VAL A 79 -2.03 -10.76 -2.59
C VAL A 79 -1.97 -9.42 -3.34
N ARG A 80 -3.10 -8.94 -3.87
CA ARG A 80 -3.19 -7.63 -4.51
C ARG A 80 -2.98 -6.49 -3.52
N LEU A 81 -3.49 -6.59 -2.30
CA LEU A 81 -3.28 -5.58 -1.27
C LEU A 81 -1.79 -5.48 -0.90
N ALA A 82 -1.09 -6.61 -0.76
CA ALA A 82 0.36 -6.61 -0.54
C ALA A 82 1.12 -5.90 -1.67
N ARG A 83 0.68 -6.09 -2.93
CA ARG A 83 1.25 -5.40 -4.09
C ARG A 83 1.02 -3.90 -4.02
N ALA A 84 -0.21 -3.48 -3.72
CA ALA A 84 -0.61 -2.08 -3.59
C ALA A 84 0.20 -1.35 -2.50
N ILE A 85 0.37 -1.98 -1.33
CA ILE A 85 1.25 -1.47 -0.25
C ILE A 85 2.66 -1.25 -0.79
N GLY A 86 3.20 -2.25 -1.50
CA GLY A 86 4.53 -2.16 -2.06
C GLY A 86 4.72 -1.06 -3.10
N GLU A 87 3.75 -0.87 -3.98
CA GLU A 87 3.77 0.18 -5.01
C GLU A 87 3.74 1.59 -4.40
N VAL A 88 2.86 1.83 -3.42
CA VAL A 88 2.79 3.10 -2.69
C VAL A 88 4.11 3.44 -2.03
N LEU A 89 4.68 2.47 -1.30
CA LEU A 89 5.97 2.65 -0.64
C LEU A 89 7.09 2.90 -1.66
N ALA A 90 7.04 2.27 -2.84
CA ALA A 90 8.11 2.37 -3.84
C ALA A 90 8.09 3.71 -4.56
N VAL A 91 6.89 4.23 -4.81
CA VAL A 91 6.71 5.58 -5.36
C VAL A 91 7.17 6.62 -4.34
N ARG A 92 6.74 6.51 -3.08
CA ARG A 92 7.15 7.46 -2.02
C ARG A 92 8.64 7.43 -1.74
N TYR A 93 9.25 6.24 -1.71
CA TYR A 93 10.71 6.10 -1.55
C TYR A 93 11.46 6.82 -2.66
N ARG A 94 11.07 6.61 -3.93
CA ARG A 94 11.68 7.30 -5.08
C ARG A 94 11.47 8.82 -5.03
N ALA A 95 10.28 9.28 -4.66
CA ALA A 95 9.95 10.70 -4.62
C ALA A 95 10.78 11.49 -3.59
N ILE A 96 11.25 10.86 -2.50
CA ILE A 96 12.15 11.53 -1.52
C ILE A 96 13.49 11.91 -2.14
N PHE A 97 13.98 11.13 -3.11
CA PHE A 97 15.27 11.37 -3.75
C PHE A 97 15.18 12.21 -5.04
N ASP A 98 13.96 12.52 -5.50
CA ASP A 98 13.71 13.35 -6.67
C ASP A 98 12.93 14.62 -6.28
N PRO A 99 13.60 15.78 -6.16
CA PRO A 99 12.98 17.04 -5.76
C PRO A 99 11.81 17.46 -6.67
N LYS A 100 11.83 17.09 -7.96
CA LYS A 100 10.74 17.42 -8.88
C LYS A 100 9.50 16.62 -8.55
N GLN A 101 9.66 15.31 -8.34
CA GLN A 101 8.56 14.44 -7.91
C GLN A 101 8.03 14.81 -6.52
N MET A 102 8.88 15.28 -5.62
CA MET A 102 8.44 15.70 -4.29
C MET A 102 7.52 16.93 -4.34
N VAL A 103 7.77 17.86 -5.28
CA VAL A 103 6.92 19.04 -5.50
C VAL A 103 5.66 18.69 -6.28
N GLU A 104 5.78 17.92 -7.36
CA GLU A 104 4.66 17.54 -8.23
C GLU A 104 3.69 16.57 -7.56
N ARG A 105 4.20 15.69 -6.68
CA ARG A 105 3.43 14.65 -5.99
C ARG A 105 3.41 14.83 -4.48
N GLY A 106 3.41 16.07 -4.00
CA GLY A 106 3.33 16.39 -2.57
C GLY A 106 2.14 15.72 -1.86
N ASP A 107 1.05 15.48 -2.60
CA ASP A 107 -0.12 14.75 -2.10
C ASP A 107 0.19 13.32 -1.64
N LEU A 108 1.21 12.64 -2.19
CA LEU A 108 1.64 11.30 -1.75
C LEU A 108 2.05 11.23 -0.28
N PHE A 109 2.47 12.36 0.28
CA PHE A 109 2.93 12.48 1.66
C PHE A 109 1.85 13.05 2.60
N ARG A 110 0.69 13.45 2.05
CA ARG A 110 -0.43 13.99 2.82
C ARG A 110 -1.45 12.89 3.15
N GLY A 111 -2.05 13.01 4.33
CA GLY A 111 -3.09 12.12 4.83
C GLY A 111 -2.51 10.83 5.42
N ALA A 112 -3.41 9.93 5.82
CA ALA A 112 -3.02 8.62 6.32
C ALA A 112 -2.46 7.77 5.16
N ILE A 113 -1.34 7.08 5.39
CA ILE A 113 -0.69 6.26 4.35
C ILE A 113 -1.56 5.05 3.98
N GLU A 114 -2.39 4.60 4.91
CA GLU A 114 -3.37 3.54 4.76
C GLU A 114 -4.38 3.86 3.67
N ASP A 115 -4.86 5.11 3.60
CA ASP A 115 -5.82 5.55 2.58
C ASP A 115 -5.21 5.45 1.18
N ARG A 116 -3.88 5.64 1.07
CA ARG A 116 -3.13 5.47 -0.18
C ARG A 116 -2.98 4.00 -0.56
N TYR A 117 -2.77 3.10 0.41
CA TYR A 117 -2.75 1.65 0.14
C TYR A 117 -4.09 1.17 -0.40
N ILE A 118 -5.20 1.65 0.18
CA ILE A 118 -6.56 1.32 -0.27
C ILE A 118 -6.84 1.94 -1.64
N GLY A 119 -6.47 3.20 -1.86
CA GLY A 119 -6.54 3.83 -3.17
C GLY A 119 -5.81 3.04 -4.24
N ALA A 120 -4.57 2.62 -3.95
CA ALA A 120 -3.74 1.82 -4.84
C ALA A 120 -4.35 0.44 -5.14
N PHE A 121 -4.96 -0.18 -4.14
CA PHE A 121 -5.64 -1.45 -4.29
C PHE A 121 -6.90 -1.35 -5.17
N LEU A 122 -7.64 -0.25 -5.09
CA LEU A 122 -8.87 -0.02 -5.83
C LEU A 122 -8.63 0.47 -7.28
N ASP A 123 -7.51 1.16 -7.52
CA ASP A 123 -7.14 1.69 -8.83
C ASP A 123 -6.35 0.67 -9.67
N GLN A 124 -7.09 -0.29 -10.26
CA GLN A 124 -6.58 -1.50 -10.92
C GLN A 124 -5.67 -1.27 -12.16
N GLY A 125 -5.31 -0.04 -12.51
CA GLY A 125 -4.56 0.23 -13.76
C GLY A 125 -3.74 1.51 -13.84
N SER A 126 -3.49 2.26 -12.76
CA SER A 126 -2.86 3.60 -12.89
C SER A 126 -1.84 3.99 -11.82
N PHE A 127 -1.41 3.08 -10.95
CA PHE A 127 -0.37 3.37 -9.97
C PHE A 127 1.03 3.49 -10.62
N GLY A 128 1.26 4.61 -11.30
CA GLY A 128 2.46 4.86 -12.09
C GLY A 128 2.29 5.89 -13.21
N HIS A 129 1.07 6.31 -13.55
CA HIS A 129 0.84 7.35 -14.56
C HIS A 129 0.96 8.77 -13.96
N PRO A 130 1.47 9.76 -14.71
CA PRO A 130 1.81 11.10 -14.19
C PRO A 130 0.61 12.07 -14.07
N GLU A 131 -0.55 11.72 -14.61
CA GLU A 131 -1.81 12.39 -14.32
C GLU A 131 -2.23 12.06 -12.87
N ARG A 132 -2.90 12.97 -12.15
CA ARG A 132 -3.42 12.70 -10.78
C ARG A 132 -4.13 11.34 -10.77
N GLY A 133 -3.46 10.33 -10.21
CA GLY A 133 -3.92 8.95 -10.28
C GLY A 133 -5.26 8.84 -9.57
N ARG A 134 -6.19 8.05 -10.12
CA ARG A 134 -7.50 7.78 -9.50
C ARG A 134 -7.33 7.34 -8.05
N ALA A 135 -6.27 6.62 -7.71
CA ALA A 135 -5.94 6.29 -6.34
C ALA A 135 -5.70 7.48 -5.39
N ASP A 136 -5.09 8.56 -5.86
CA ASP A 136 -4.87 9.76 -5.05
C ASP A 136 -6.19 10.49 -4.77
N LEU A 137 -7.11 10.48 -5.74
CA LEU A 137 -8.47 10.97 -5.56
C LEU A 137 -9.23 10.11 -4.56
N ILE A 138 -9.11 8.79 -4.63
CA ILE A 138 -9.73 7.87 -3.66
C ILE A 138 -9.21 8.14 -2.25
N ALA A 139 -7.90 8.25 -2.05
CA ALA A 139 -7.32 8.53 -0.74
C ALA A 139 -7.79 9.88 -0.19
N THR A 140 -7.81 10.93 -1.02
CA THR A 140 -8.31 12.25 -0.65
C THR A 140 -9.80 12.20 -0.30
N THR A 141 -10.60 11.43 -1.04
CA THR A 141 -12.03 11.26 -0.76
C THR A 141 -12.25 10.56 0.58
N ILE A 142 -11.48 9.52 0.89
CA ILE A 142 -11.53 8.83 2.20
C ILE A 142 -11.21 9.81 3.33
N GLU A 143 -10.19 10.66 3.15
CA GLU A 143 -9.83 11.70 4.12
C GLU A 143 -10.97 12.71 4.32
N VAL A 144 -11.57 13.21 3.24
CA VAL A 144 -12.72 14.15 3.30
C VAL A 144 -13.92 13.50 4.00
N LEU A 145 -14.23 12.24 3.69
CA LEU A 145 -15.33 11.51 4.34
C LEU A 145 -15.08 11.34 5.84
N ARG A 146 -13.85 11.03 6.24
CA ARG A 146 -13.46 10.94 7.66
C ARG A 146 -13.62 12.29 8.36
N VAL A 147 -13.16 13.38 7.75
CA VAL A 147 -13.29 14.73 8.30
C VAL A 147 -14.76 15.14 8.40
N ALA A 148 -15.58 14.85 7.38
CA ALA A 148 -17.01 15.14 7.39
C ALA A 148 -17.75 14.36 8.49
N ALA A 149 -17.43 13.06 8.64
CA ALA A 149 -17.99 12.24 9.70
C ALA A 149 -17.62 12.74 11.11
N LEU A 150 -16.41 13.26 11.30
CA LEU A 150 -15.96 13.83 12.57
C LEU A 150 -16.47 15.27 12.82
N SER A 151 -16.76 16.01 11.75
CA SER A 151 -17.25 17.40 11.82
C SER A 151 -18.78 17.48 12.00
N SER A 152 -19.49 16.41 11.65
CA SER A 152 -20.92 16.27 11.95
C SER A 152 -21.11 15.90 13.43
N TYR A 153 -21.01 16.88 14.32
CA TYR A 153 -21.31 16.74 15.76
C TYR A 153 -22.80 16.51 16.05
N GLU A 154 -23.67 16.56 15.04
CA GLU A 154 -25.06 16.13 15.17
C GLU A 154 -25.20 14.64 14.80
N ASN A 155 -25.61 13.89 15.82
CA ASN A 155 -25.79 12.46 15.91
C ASN A 155 -26.86 11.91 14.93
N ARG A 156 -26.63 12.05 13.61
CA ARG A 156 -27.29 11.26 12.58
C ARG A 156 -26.24 10.40 11.91
N ALA A 157 -26.38 9.09 12.08
CA ALA A 157 -25.61 8.12 11.32
C ALA A 157 -25.71 8.47 9.83
N ILE A 158 -24.59 8.84 9.22
CA ILE A 158 -24.45 8.73 7.78
C ILE A 158 -24.54 7.22 7.52
N SER A 159 -25.74 6.75 7.20
CA SER A 159 -25.95 5.42 6.66
C SER A 159 -25.02 5.32 5.47
N SER A 160 -24.04 4.43 5.56
CA SER A 160 -23.12 4.03 4.49
C SER A 160 -23.94 3.40 3.35
N GLY A 161 -24.67 4.24 2.62
CA GLY A 161 -25.37 3.89 1.40
C GLY A 161 -24.42 4.16 0.25
N ALA A 162 -23.84 3.09 -0.30
CA ALA A 162 -23.19 3.01 -1.60
C ALA A 162 -22.30 4.19 -2.03
N LEU A 163 -20.98 3.97 -1.99
CA LEU A 163 -20.07 4.69 -2.90
C LEU A 163 -20.38 4.24 -4.33
N LEU A 164 -21.28 4.95 -5.02
CA LEU A 164 -21.45 4.87 -6.47
C LEU A 164 -20.18 5.41 -7.11
N LEU A 165 -19.21 4.52 -7.34
CA LEU A 165 -18.12 4.78 -8.26
C LEU A 165 -18.73 4.69 -9.66
N GLU A 166 -19.02 5.84 -10.26
CA GLU A 166 -19.57 5.98 -11.60
C GLU A 166 -18.59 5.33 -12.61
N GLY A 167 -18.84 4.06 -12.92
CA GLY A 167 -18.32 3.34 -14.07
C GLY A 167 -19.43 3.27 -15.11
N LYS A 168 -19.10 3.52 -16.38
CA LYS A 168 -20.05 3.76 -17.47
C LYS A 168 -20.89 2.55 -17.91
N GLU A 169 -20.97 1.47 -17.13
CA GLU A 169 -21.75 0.28 -17.47
C GLU A 169 -22.45 -0.27 -16.21
N ASP A 170 -23.78 -0.20 -16.24
CA ASP A 170 -24.70 -0.75 -15.25
C ASP A 170 -25.04 -2.20 -15.68
N PRO A 171 -24.74 -3.26 -14.89
CA PRO A 171 -25.10 -4.62 -15.24
C PRO A 171 -26.49 -4.93 -14.68
N LEU A 172 -27.50 -4.38 -15.33
CA LEU A 172 -28.86 -4.90 -15.28
C LEU A 172 -29.39 -5.02 -16.70
N HIS A 173 -28.93 -6.06 -17.41
CA HIS A 173 -29.69 -6.84 -18.38
C HIS A 173 -28.99 -8.16 -18.69
#